data_AF-T0SHF0-F1
#
_entry.id   AF-T0SHF0-F1
#
_cell.length_a   1.000
_cell.length_b   1.000
_cell.length_c   1.000
_cell.angle_alpha   90.00
_cell.angle_beta   90.00
_cell.angle_gamma   90.00
#
_symmetry.space_group_name_H-M   'P 1'
#
loop_
_entity.id
_entity.type
_entity.pdbx_description
1 polymer ?
#
loop_
_entity_poly.entity_id
_entity_poly.type
_entity_poly.pdbx_seq_one_letter_code
_entity_poly.pdbx_strand_id
1 'polypeptide(L)' 'NLLTFYQFPYQIWHSIYSTNLIESLNKEIKRQTKKKVLFPNEEALERYLVTLFEDYNFKQSQRIHKGFGQCADTLESLFD' A
#
# COMPACT_ATOMS: atom_id res chain seq x y z
N ASN A 1 5.91 -11.83 15.38
CA ASN A 1 6.70 -10.94 16.25
C ASN A 1 6.25 -9.50 15.97
N LEU A 2 5.48 -8.87 16.87
CA LEU A 2 4.84 -7.57 16.63
C LEU A 2 5.81 -6.38 16.80
N LEU A 3 6.90 -6.58 17.53
CA LEU A 3 7.82 -5.52 17.95
C LEU A 3 9.06 -5.40 17.06
N THR A 4 9.16 -6.23 16.02
CA THR A 4 10.29 -6.21 15.07
C THR A 4 10.47 -4.83 14.42
N PHE A 5 9.41 -4.03 14.32
CA PHE A 5 9.50 -2.71 13.70
C PHE A 5 10.42 -1.72 14.46
N TYR A 6 10.72 -1.97 15.74
CA TYR A 6 11.67 -1.17 16.51
C TYR A 6 13.12 -1.30 16.02
N GLN A 7 13.42 -2.30 15.20
CA GLN A 7 14.74 -2.46 14.57
C GLN A 7 14.96 -1.46 13.42
N PHE A 8 13.91 -0.79 12.96
CA PHE A 8 13.99 0.22 11.91
C PHE A 8 14.16 1.64 12.48
N PRO A 9 14.57 2.63 11.66
CA PRO A 9 14.63 4.03 12.07
C PRO A 9 13.29 4.54 12.61
N TYR A 10 13.36 5.31 13.71
CA TYR A 10 12.18 5.90 14.37
C TYR A 10 11.27 6.67 13.41
N GLN A 11 11.86 7.29 12.38
CA GLN A 11 11.21 8.08 11.35
C GLN A 11 10.11 7.29 10.62
N ILE A 12 10.27 5.96 10.45
CA ILE A 12 9.29 5.12 9.74
C ILE A 12 8.32 4.36 10.66
N TRP A 13 8.49 4.43 11.98
CA TRP A 13 7.63 3.67 12.91
C TRP A 13 6.15 4.02 12.75
N HIS A 14 5.82 5.31 12.65
CA HIS A 14 4.43 5.75 12.47
C HIS A 14 3.83 5.20 11.16
N SER A 15 4.67 5.05 10.13
CA SER A 15 4.26 4.51 8.84
C SER A 15 4.02 3.01 8.89
N ILE A 16 4.85 2.27 9.63
CA ILE A 16 4.70 0.81 9.83
C ILE A 16 3.52 0.50 10.75
N TYR A 17 3.35 1.28 11.82
CA TYR A 17 2.31 1.08 12.81
C TYR A 17 0.91 1.44 12.28
N SER A 18 0.82 2.39 11.35
CA SER A 18 -0.46 2.85 10.82
C SER A 18 -1.05 1.87 9.81
N THR A 19 -2.34 1.56 9.98
CA THR A 19 -3.14 0.79 9.02
C THR A 19 -3.73 1.64 7.89
N ASN A 20 -3.53 2.96 7.92
CA ASN A 20 -4.17 3.91 6.99
C ASN A 20 -3.95 3.57 5.51
N LEU A 21 -2.76 3.07 5.15
CA LEU A 21 -2.45 2.69 3.76
C LEU A 21 -3.39 1.57 3.29
N ILE A 22 -3.46 0.47 4.05
CA ILE A 22 -4.29 -0.69 3.74
C ILE A 22 -5.79 -0.35 3.86
N GLU A 23 -6.18 0.45 4.86
CA GLU A 23 -7.56 0.92 5.01
C GLU A 23 -8.01 1.79 3.83
N SER A 24 -7.15 2.71 3.37
CA SER A 24 -7.46 3.56 2.21
C SER A 24 -7.62 2.75 0.93
N LEU A 25 -6.76 1.75 0.71
CA LEU A 25 -6.84 0.82 -0.41
C LEU A 25 -8.13 0.00 -0.35
N ASN A 26 -8.43 -0.59 0.81
CA ASN A 26 -9.66 -1.36 1.02
C ASN A 26 -10.92 -0.51 0.81
N LYS A 27 -10.90 0.76 1.23
CA LYS A 27 -11.99 1.71 0.99
C LYS A 27 -12.17 1.98 -0.50
N GLU A 28 -11.08 2.12 -1.25
CA GLU A 28 -11.12 2.32 -2.70
C GLU A 28 -11.67 1.11 -3.43
N ILE A 29 -11.16 -0.10 -3.13
CA ILE A 29 -11.65 -1.36 -3.70
C ILE A 29 -13.16 -1.47 -3.46
N LYS A 30 -13.61 -1.33 -2.20
CA LYS A 30 -15.04 -1.38 -1.86
C LYS A 30 -15.86 -0.34 -2.63
N ARG A 31 -15.35 0.89 -2.78
CA ARG A 31 -16.04 1.97 -3.51
C ARG A 31 -16.19 1.63 -4.99
N GLN A 32 -15.16 1.11 -5.62
CA GLN A 32 -15.13 0.83 -7.05
C GLN A 32 -15.93 -0.42 -7.39
N THR A 33 -15.77 -1.49 -6.61
CA THR A 33 -16.58 -2.71 -6.73
C THR A 33 -18.06 -2.43 -6.50
N LYS A 34 -18.45 -1.53 -5.57
CA LYS A 34 -19.87 -1.15 -5.39
C LYS A 34 -20.52 -0.51 -6.62
N LYS A 35 -19.74 0.13 -7.50
CA LYS A 35 -20.27 0.68 -8.77
C LYS A 35 -20.58 -0.43 -9.79
N LYS A 36 -19.95 -1.59 -9.64
CA LYS A 36 -20.13 -2.79 -10.48
C LYS A 36 -20.99 -3.78 -9.70
N VAL A 37 -22.31 -3.69 -9.89
CA VAL A 37 -23.30 -4.49 -9.11
C VAL A 37 -23.15 -6.00 -9.32
N LEU A 38 -22.68 -6.44 -10.49
CA LEU A 38 -22.43 -7.86 -10.79
C LEU A 38 -21.21 -8.01 -11.70
N PHE A 39 -20.44 -9.08 -11.49
CA PHE A 39 -19.42 -9.55 -12.41
C PHE A 39 -19.91 -10.83 -13.11
N PRO A 40 -19.65 -11.00 -14.42
CA PRO A 40 -20.16 -12.15 -15.18
C PRO A 40 -19.47 -13.48 -14.80
N ASN A 41 -18.22 -13.43 -14.35
CA ASN A 41 -17.45 -14.58 -13.84
C ASN A 41 -16.26 -14.08 -12.99
N GLU A 42 -15.54 -15.02 -12.39
CA GLU A 42 -14.36 -14.75 -11.55
C GLU A 42 -13.23 -14.06 -12.33
N GLU A 43 -12.94 -14.50 -13.56
CA GLU A 43 -11.91 -13.86 -14.39
C GLU A 43 -12.20 -12.37 -14.68
N ALA A 44 -13.47 -12.01 -14.87
CA ALA A 44 -13.86 -10.62 -15.09
C ALA A 44 -13.65 -9.77 -13.82
N LEU A 45 -13.82 -10.35 -12.64
CA LEU A 45 -13.47 -9.72 -11.37
C LEU A 45 -11.94 -9.55 -11.25
N GLU A 46 -11.17 -10.59 -11.57
CA GLU A 46 -9.71 -10.55 -11.51
C GLU A 46 -9.14 -9.47 -12.44
N ARG A 47 -9.55 -9.47 -13.72
CA ARG A 47 -9.15 -8.43 -14.69
C ARG A 47 -9.48 -7.02 -14.19
N TYR A 48 -10.64 -6.85 -13.55
CA TYR A 48 -11.03 -5.56 -12.98
C TYR A 48 -10.15 -5.13 -11.80
N LEU A 49 -9.79 -6.06 -10.92
CA LEU A 49 -8.88 -5.80 -9.81
C LEU A 49 -7.47 -5.46 -10.30
N VAL A 50 -6.96 -6.15 -11.32
CA VAL A 50 -5.66 -5.84 -11.94
C VAL A 50 -5.63 -4.39 -12.42
N THR A 51 -6.62 -3.95 -13.20
CA THR A 51 -6.71 -2.56 -13.67
C THR A 51 -6.79 -1.56 -12.52
N LEU A 52 -7.56 -1.89 -11.46
CA LEU A 52 -7.64 -1.05 -10.26
C LEU A 52 -6.27 -0.89 -9.57
N PHE A 53 -5.51 -1.98 -9.47
CA PHE A 53 -4.19 -1.97 -8.85
C PHE A 53 -3.15 -1.26 -9.71
N GLU A 54 -3.20 -1.39 -11.04
CA GLU A 54 -2.35 -0.62 -11.96
C GLU A 54 -2.56 0.89 -11.76
N ASP A 55 -3.81 1.34 -11.73
CA ASP A 55 -4.16 2.75 -11.48
C ASP A 55 -3.67 3.24 -10.11
N TYR A 56 -3.83 2.40 -9.08
CA TYR A 56 -3.38 2.71 -7.72
C TYR A 56 -1.87 2.81 -7.66
N ASN A 57 -1.16 1.82 -8.21
CA ASN A 57 0.29 1.75 -8.24
C ASN A 57 0.89 2.92 -9.01
N PHE A 58 0.32 3.27 -10.17
CA PHE A 58 0.75 4.44 -10.94
C PHE A 58 0.68 5.71 -10.09
N LYS A 59 -0.45 5.96 -9.42
CA LYS A 59 -0.63 7.13 -8.54
C LYS A 59 0.33 7.15 -7.35
N GLN A 60 0.65 5.98 -6.80
CA GLN A 60 1.49 5.86 -5.60
C GLN A 60 2.98 5.78 -5.91
N SER A 61 3.37 5.34 -7.11
CA SER A 61 4.77 5.18 -7.54
C SER A 61 5.59 6.46 -7.42
N GLN A 62 4.95 7.62 -7.56
CA GLN A 62 5.61 8.93 -7.49
C GLN A 62 5.71 9.48 -6.05
N ARG A 63 5.30 8.71 -5.04
CA ARG A 63 5.18 9.20 -3.66
C ARG A 63 6.11 8.43 -2.73
N ILE A 64 6.89 9.17 -1.95
CA ILE A 64 7.62 8.63 -0.82
C ILE A 64 6.75 8.74 0.42
N HIS A 65 6.54 7.62 1.11
CA HIS A 65 5.72 7.62 2.31
C HIS A 65 6.45 8.29 3.49
N LYS A 66 5.69 8.73 4.49
CA LYS A 66 6.22 9.56 5.58
C LYS A 66 7.40 8.85 6.29
N GLY A 67 8.46 9.60 6.54
CA GLY A 67 9.67 9.10 7.20
C GLY A 67 10.66 8.40 6.29
N PHE A 68 10.21 7.69 5.25
CA PHE A 68 11.10 6.90 4.38
C PHE A 68 12.14 7.76 3.65
N GLY A 69 11.75 8.95 3.18
CA GLY A 69 12.69 9.85 2.52
C GLY A 69 13.74 10.46 3.44
N GLN A 70 13.57 10.38 4.77
CA GLN A 70 14.51 10.93 5.74
C GLN A 70 15.58 9.92 6.18
N CYS A 71 15.36 8.64 5.93
CA CYS A 71 16.25 7.56 6.36
C CYS A 71 16.57 6.58 5.22
N ALA A 72 16.55 7.05 3.97
CA ALA A 72 16.82 6.22 2.80
C ALA A 72 18.19 5.54 2.90
N ASP A 73 19.26 6.33 3.10
CA ASP A 73 20.64 5.82 3.23
C ASP A 73 20.79 4.82 4.39
N THR A 74 20.13 5.09 5.52
CA THR A 74 20.13 4.18 6.68
C THR A 74 19.39 2.87 6.38
N LEU A 75 18.31 2.94 5.60
CA LEU A 75 17.58 1.74 5.19
C LEU A 75 18.38 0.92 4.18
N GLU A 76 19.04 1.55 3.21
CA GLU A 76 19.88 0.85 2.23
C GLU A 76 20.99 0.07 2.94
N SER A 77 21.75 0.72 3.83
CA SER A 77 22.81 0.07 4.62
C SER A 77 22.35 -1.03 5.59
N LEU A 78 21.05 -1.12 5.92
CA LEU A 78 20.52 -2.23 6.76
C LEU A 78 20.28 -3.52 5.95
N PHE A 79 20.20 -3.42 4.63
CA PHE A 79 19.87 -4.53 3.72
C PHE A 79 21.00 -4.90 2.75
N ASP A 80 22.10 -4.15 2.76
CA ASP A 80 23.39 -4.51 2.14
C ASP A 80 24.15 -5.56 2.95
#